data_AF-A0A660NNG7-F1
#
_entry.id   AF-A0A660NNG7-F1
#
_cell.length_a   1.000
_cell.length_b   1.000
_cell.length_c   1.000
_cell.angle_alpha   90.00
_cell.angle_beta   90.00
_cell.angle_gamma   90.00
#
_symmetry.space_group_name_H-M   'P 1'
#
loop_
_entity.id
_entity.type
_entity.pdbx_description
1 polymer ?
#
loop_
_entity_poly.entity_id
_entity_poly.type
_entity_poly.pdbx_seq_one_letter_code
_entity_poly.pdbx_strand_id
1 'polypeptide(L)'
;MDERTNGPRRRPANGVQRLLLVLALLAAGLLLILPLTMIFAQVAAGGWALLIENLSADYLHHAFGLTLLATLVTIPVNLAFGLAFAWCVTHYRFRGRRLMLALIDIPYATSPVVAGLCYLLLYGAESVVG
;
A
#
# COMPACT_ATOMS: atom_id res chain seq x y z
N MET A 1 6.62 0.81 -48.12
CA MET A 1 7.17 1.06 -46.77
C MET A 1 6.12 1.84 -46.00
N ASP A 2 5.09 1.17 -45.47
CA ASP A 2 3.93 1.85 -44.85
C ASP A 2 3.52 1.05 -43.59
N GLU A 3 4.31 1.17 -42.52
CA GLU A 3 4.01 0.62 -41.19
C GLU A 3 2.96 1.49 -40.49
N ARG A 4 1.70 1.32 -40.89
CA ARG A 4 0.55 1.91 -40.20
C ARG A 4 0.30 1.19 -38.88
N THR A 5 0.79 1.78 -37.80
CA THR A 5 0.02 2.09 -36.58
C THR A 5 -1.14 1.14 -36.23
N ASN A 6 -0.85 -0.08 -35.76
CA ASN A 6 -1.85 -0.86 -35.03
C ASN A 6 -1.88 -0.39 -33.57
N GLY A 7 -2.62 0.70 -33.32
CA GLY A 7 -3.05 1.04 -31.97
C GLY A 7 -3.93 -0.08 -31.39
N PRO A 8 -3.99 -0.24 -30.05
CA PRO A 8 -4.76 -1.31 -29.43
C PRO A 8 -6.23 -1.19 -29.84
N ARG A 9 -6.70 -2.13 -30.66
CA ARG A 9 -8.11 -2.28 -31.03
C ARG A 9 -8.90 -2.50 -29.74
N ARG A 10 -9.53 -1.46 -29.19
CA ARG A 10 -10.58 -1.58 -28.18
C ARG A 10 -11.71 -2.40 -28.80
N ARG A 11 -11.71 -3.72 -28.56
CA ARG A 11 -12.78 -4.62 -28.99
C ARG A 11 -14.10 -4.05 -28.45
N PRO A 12 -15.18 -4.02 -29.24
CA PRO A 12 -16.49 -3.63 -28.72
C PRO A 12 -16.78 -4.54 -27.52
N ALA A 13 -17.16 -3.94 -26.38
CA ALA A 13 -17.46 -4.68 -25.17
C ALA A 13 -18.67 -5.59 -25.42
N ASN A 14 -18.37 -6.83 -25.83
CA ASN A 14 -19.33 -7.91 -26.01
C ASN A 14 -20.13 -8.09 -24.71
N GLY A 15 -21.40 -8.48 -24.79
CA GLY A 15 -22.25 -8.69 -23.60
C GLY A 15 -21.60 -9.60 -22.56
N VAL A 16 -20.81 -10.59 -23.00
CA VAL A 16 -20.02 -11.49 -22.15
C VAL A 16 -18.93 -10.76 -21.36
N GLN A 17 -18.22 -9.78 -21.94
CA GLN A 17 -17.20 -9.01 -21.23
C GLN A 17 -17.83 -8.12 -20.14
N ARG A 18 -19.00 -7.54 -20.41
CA ARG A 18 -19.75 -6.78 -19.39
C ARG A 18 -20.26 -7.69 -18.29
N LEU A 19 -20.75 -8.89 -18.63
CA LEU A 19 -21.17 -9.89 -17.65
C LEU A 19 -20.00 -10.31 -16.74
N LEU A 20 -18.84 -10.62 -17.32
CA LEU A 20 -17.63 -10.97 -16.57
C LEU A 20 -17.17 -9.83 -15.66
N LEU A 21 -17.22 -8.58 -16.15
CA LEU A 21 -16.87 -7.41 -15.35
C LEU A 21 -17.85 -7.19 -14.19
N VAL A 22 -19.16 -7.26 -14.46
CA VAL A 22 -20.20 -7.12 -13.43
C VAL A 22 -20.08 -8.24 -12.39
N LEU A 23 -19.86 -9.48 -12.83
CA LEU A 23 -19.67 -10.61 -11.93
C LEU A 23 -18.41 -10.46 -11.08
N ALA A 24 -17.29 -10.05 -11.67
CA ALA A 24 -16.04 -9.80 -10.94
C ALA A 24 -16.19 -8.65 -9.93
N LEU A 25 -16.84 -7.55 -10.32
CA LEU A 25 -17.12 -6.43 -9.43
C LEU A 25 -18.09 -6.81 -8.32
N LEU A 26 -19.10 -7.63 -8.61
CA LEU A 26 -20.06 -8.09 -7.62
C LEU A 26 -19.41 -9.06 -6.65
N ALA A 27 -18.57 -9.98 -7.12
CA ALA A 27 -17.81 -10.89 -6.27
C ALA A 27 -16.82 -10.13 -5.37
N ALA A 28 -16.02 -9.22 -5.94
CA ALA A 28 -15.07 -8.41 -5.18
C ALA A 28 -15.79 -7.47 -4.19
N GLY A 29 -16.87 -6.84 -4.66
CA GLY A 29 -17.73 -5.97 -3.85
C GLY A 29 -18.35 -6.74 -2.69
N LEU A 30 -18.90 -7.92 -2.93
CA LEU A 30 -19.48 -8.75 -1.87
C LEU A 30 -18.43 -9.18 -0.84
N LEU A 31 -17.24 -9.60 -1.31
CA LEU A 31 -16.15 -10.03 -0.43
C LEU A 31 -15.60 -8.89 0.43
N LEU A 32 -15.65 -7.64 -0.06
CA LEU A 32 -15.18 -6.46 0.68
C LEU A 32 -16.28 -5.85 1.57
N ILE A 33 -17.51 -5.74 1.05
CA ILE A 33 -18.63 -5.07 1.72
C ILE A 33 -19.16 -5.94 2.86
N LEU A 34 -19.23 -7.26 2.70
CA LEU A 34 -19.78 -8.16 3.73
C LEU A 34 -19.03 -8.11 5.08
N PRO A 35 -17.68 -8.22 5.16
CA PRO A 35 -16.98 -8.07 6.43
C PRO A 35 -17.06 -6.64 6.95
N LEU A 36 -17.06 -5.65 6.06
CA LEU A 36 -17.13 -4.25 6.45
C LEU A 36 -18.47 -3.92 7.11
N THR A 37 -19.60 -4.38 6.53
CA THR A 37 -20.93 -4.21 7.12
C THR A 37 -21.07 -4.97 8.44
N MET A 38 -20.46 -6.15 8.57
CA MET A 38 -20.39 -6.89 9.83
C MET A 38 -19.68 -6.08 10.92
N ILE A 39 -18.52 -5.49 10.62
CA ILE A 39 -17.78 -4.64 11.56
C ILE A 39 -18.65 -3.43 11.98
N PHE A 40 -19.25 -2.73 11.01
CA PHE A 40 -20.10 -1.57 11.31
C PHE A 40 -21.36 -1.94 12.11
N ALA A 41 -22.01 -3.06 11.80
CA ALA A 41 -23.15 -3.55 12.56
C ALA A 41 -22.77 -3.89 14.01
N GLN A 42 -21.58 -4.47 14.21
CA GLN A 42 -21.08 -4.81 15.53
C GLN A 42 -20.72 -3.57 16.36
N VAL A 43 -20.13 -2.55 15.74
CA VAL A 43 -19.88 -1.24 16.38
C VAL A 43 -21.19 -0.53 16.72
N ALA A 44 -22.18 -0.54 15.81
CA ALA A 44 -23.49 0.07 16.05
C ALA A 44 -24.28 -0.63 17.17
N ALA A 45 -24.17 -1.96 17.26
CA ALA A 45 -24.79 -2.76 18.33
C ALA A 45 -24.17 -2.48 19.71
N GLY A 46 -22.89 -2.09 19.77
CA GLY A 46 -22.25 -1.62 21.00
C GLY A 46 -22.79 -0.28 21.53
N GLY A 47 -23.49 0.49 20.69
CA GLY A 47 -24.09 1.78 21.05
C GLY A 47 -23.12 2.96 20.97
N TRP A 48 -23.67 4.16 20.72
CA TRP A 48 -22.87 5.38 20.58
C TRP A 48 -22.11 5.80 21.85
N ALA A 49 -22.61 5.42 23.03
CA ALA A 49 -21.94 5.72 24.30
C ALA A 49 -20.60 4.98 24.43
N LEU A 50 -20.57 3.68 24.11
CA LEU A 50 -19.34 2.89 24.08
C LEU A 50 -18.36 3.42 23.03
N LEU A 51 -18.84 3.90 21.89
CA LEU A 51 -17.95 4.48 20.88
C LEU A 51 -17.26 5.74 21.40
N ILE A 52 -18.00 6.66 22.03
CA ILE A 52 -17.43 7.91 22.57
C ILE A 52 -16.47 7.61 23.73
N GLU A 53 -16.80 6.63 24.58
CA GLU A 53 -15.93 6.19 25.67
C GLU A 53 -14.62 5.58 25.14
N ASN A 54 -14.67 4.73 24.11
CA ASN A 54 -13.47 4.18 23.46
C ASN A 54 -12.69 5.25 22.68
N LEU A 55 -13.37 6.26 22.11
CA LEU A 55 -12.72 7.35 21.38
C LEU A 55 -11.97 8.30 22.31
N SER A 56 -12.52 8.54 23.50
CA SER A 56 -11.94 9.39 24.54
C SER A 56 -10.89 8.69 25.41
N ALA A 57 -10.63 7.41 25.13
CA ALA A 57 -9.59 6.68 25.82
C ALA A 57 -8.20 7.21 25.43
N ASP A 58 -7.36 7.47 26.44
CA ASP A 58 -6.04 8.08 26.29
C ASP A 58 -5.12 7.33 25.31
N TYR A 59 -5.25 6.01 25.26
CA TYR A 59 -4.46 5.18 24.34
C TYR A 59 -4.75 5.51 22.87
N LEU A 60 -5.99 5.88 22.54
CA LEU A 60 -6.39 6.17 21.17
C LEU A 60 -5.83 7.52 20.71
N HIS A 61 -5.83 8.50 21.61
CA HIS A 61 -5.21 9.80 21.36
C HIS A 61 -3.70 9.68 21.13
N HIS A 62 -3.00 8.89 21.97
CA HIS A 62 -1.58 8.64 21.79
C HIS A 62 -1.28 7.84 20.51
N ALA A 63 -2.09 6.85 20.17
CA ALA A 63 -1.93 6.08 18.93
C ALA A 63 -2.09 6.96 17.68
N PHE A 64 -3.11 7.83 17.65
CA PHE A 64 -3.28 8.79 16.56
C PHE A 64 -2.12 9.79 16.48
N GLY A 65 -1.67 10.32 17.63
CA GLY A 65 -0.53 11.24 17.68
C GLY A 65 0.76 10.59 17.14
N LEU A 66 1.06 9.36 17.55
CA LEU A 66 2.23 8.61 17.07
C LEU A 66 2.13 8.34 15.57
N THR A 67 0.97 7.91 15.07
CA THR A 67 0.74 7.64 13.64
C THR A 67 0.89 8.90 12.82
N LEU A 68 0.35 10.03 13.31
CA LEU A 68 0.43 11.32 12.62
C LEU A 68 1.87 11.83 12.59
N LEU A 69 2.59 11.76 13.71
CA LEU A 69 4.00 12.14 13.78
C LEU A 69 4.86 11.26 12.86
N ALA A 70 4.68 9.94 12.93
CA ALA A 70 5.40 8.99 12.07
C ALA A 70 5.14 9.28 10.60
N THR A 71 3.88 9.55 10.22
CA THR A 71 3.49 9.89 8.85
C THR A 71 4.06 11.24 8.41
N LEU A 72 4.01 12.24 9.28
CA LEU A 72 4.51 13.59 9.02
C LEU A 72 6.02 13.60 8.74
N VAL A 73 6.79 12.72 9.38
CA VAL A 73 8.23 12.58 9.14
C VAL A 73 8.50 11.66 7.95
N THR A 74 7.80 10.53 7.85
CA THR A 74 8.07 9.49 6.84
C THR A 74 7.70 9.96 5.43
N ILE A 75 6.60 10.67 5.25
CA ILE A 75 6.17 11.16 3.93
C ILE A 75 7.21 12.08 3.27
N PRO A 76 7.67 13.19 3.87
CA PRO A 76 8.61 14.09 3.21
C PRO A 76 9.96 13.42 2.97
N VAL A 77 10.41 12.56 3.90
CA VAL A 77 11.64 11.78 3.71
C VAL A 77 11.50 10.84 2.51
N ASN A 78 10.44 10.04 2.45
CA ASN A 78 10.17 9.14 1.32
C ASN A 78 10.00 9.90 0.00
N LEU A 79 9.37 11.07 0.03
CA LEU A 79 9.18 11.91 -1.15
C LEU A 79 10.52 12.46 -1.66
N ALA A 80 11.37 12.98 -0.76
CA ALA A 80 12.68 13.53 -1.13
C ALA A 80 13.59 12.46 -1.73
N PHE A 81 13.72 11.31 -1.07
CA PHE A 81 14.51 10.19 -1.59
C PHE A 81 13.90 9.60 -2.86
N GLY A 82 12.59 9.34 -2.87
CA GLY A 82 11.89 8.79 -4.02
C GLY A 82 12.00 9.68 -5.26
N LEU A 83 11.84 11.00 -5.09
CA LEU A 83 12.00 11.96 -6.18
C LEU A 83 13.45 12.02 -6.65
N ALA A 84 14.44 12.04 -5.74
CA ALA A 84 15.85 12.03 -6.10
C ALA A 84 16.22 10.77 -6.91
N PHE A 85 15.76 9.59 -6.48
CA PHE A 85 15.98 8.34 -7.21
C PHE A 85 15.28 8.32 -8.57
N ALA A 86 14.02 8.74 -8.63
CA ALA A 86 13.27 8.83 -9.88
C ALA A 86 13.95 9.77 -10.87
N TRP A 87 14.36 10.96 -10.41
CA TRP A 87 15.08 11.95 -11.21
C TRP A 87 16.42 11.41 -11.72
N CYS A 88 17.16 10.71 -10.87
CA CYS A 88 18.43 10.10 -11.25
C CYS A 88 18.25 9.06 -12.37
N VAL A 89 17.25 8.19 -12.24
CA VAL A 89 16.99 7.08 -13.17
C VAL A 89 16.42 7.56 -14.52
N THR A 90 15.71 8.69 -14.55
CA THR A 90 15.14 9.26 -15.79
C THR A 90 16.15 10.11 -16.55
N HIS A 91 16.90 10.97 -15.86
CA HIS A 91 17.81 11.93 -16.52
C HIS A 91 19.23 11.39 -16.78
N TYR A 92 19.71 10.41 -16.00
CA TYR A 92 21.07 9.88 -16.15
C TYR A 92 21.08 8.44 -16.69
N ARG A 93 21.85 8.20 -17.76
CA ARG A 93 22.11 6.86 -18.30
C ARG A 93 23.46 6.35 -17.79
N PHE A 94 23.48 5.77 -16.59
CA PHE A 94 24.66 5.15 -15.97
C PHE A 94 24.63 3.62 -16.09
N ARG A 95 25.81 2.97 -16.15
CA ARG A 95 25.94 1.50 -16.25
C ARG A 95 25.31 0.75 -15.07
N GLY A 96 25.27 1.35 -13.88
CA GLY A 96 24.68 0.77 -12.66
C GLY A 96 23.15 0.91 -12.52
N ARG A 97 22.44 1.43 -13.53
CA ARG A 97 21.00 1.75 -13.45
C ARG A 97 20.11 0.56 -13.11
N ARG A 98 20.47 -0.64 -13.58
CA ARG A 98 19.75 -1.87 -13.23
C ARG A 98 19.86 -2.23 -11.75
N LEU A 99 21.02 -1.98 -11.13
CA LEU A 99 21.23 -2.27 -9.72
C LEU A 99 20.38 -1.34 -8.84
N MET A 100 20.32 -0.05 -9.16
CA MET A 100 19.46 0.91 -8.44
C MET A 100 17.97 0.55 -8.56
N LEU A 101 17.50 0.21 -9.77
CA LEU A 101 16.11 -0.22 -9.96
C LEU A 101 15.79 -1.48 -9.14
N ALA A 102 16.66 -2.48 -9.17
CA ALA A 102 16.49 -3.68 -8.35
C ALA A 102 16.45 -3.34 -6.85
N LEU A 103 17.34 -2.47 -6.36
CA LEU A 103 17.36 -2.07 -4.95
C LEU A 103 16.06 -1.37 -4.50
N ILE A 104 15.44 -0.59 -5.40
CA ILE A 104 14.17 0.10 -5.14
C ILE A 104 12.99 -0.90 -5.13
N ASP A 105 13.04 -1.95 -5.95
CA ASP A 105 11.96 -2.94 -6.06
C ASP A 105 12.03 -4.04 -4.97
N ILE A 106 13.21 -4.34 -4.43
CA ILE A 106 13.43 -5.33 -3.36
C ILE A 106 12.47 -5.17 -2.16
N PRO A 107 12.31 -3.99 -1.54
CA PRO A 107 11.42 -3.83 -0.39
C PRO A 107 9.96 -4.10 -0.75
N TYR A 108 9.53 -3.79 -1.98
CA TYR A 108 8.17 -4.07 -2.46
C TYR A 108 7.94 -5.56 -2.68
N ALA A 109 8.96 -6.28 -3.13
CA ALA A 109 8.92 -7.74 -3.27
C ALA A 109 9.01 -8.48 -1.93
N THR A 110 9.44 -7.81 -0.86
CA THR A 110 9.64 -8.42 0.46
C THR A 110 8.33 -8.43 1.25
N SER A 111 7.95 -9.60 1.78
CA SER A 111 6.80 -9.72 2.67
C SER A 111 7.01 -8.88 3.95
N PRO A 112 5.99 -8.16 4.45
CA PRO A 112 6.10 -7.38 5.69
C PRO A 112 6.60 -8.17 6.89
N VAL A 113 6.24 -9.46 6.96
CA VAL A 113 6.68 -10.36 8.04
C VAL A 113 8.19 -10.59 7.99
N VAL A 114 8.74 -10.78 6.79
CA VAL A 114 10.19 -10.97 6.60
C VAL A 114 10.95 -9.69 6.91
N ALA A 115 10.42 -8.54 6.49
CA ALA A 115 11.01 -7.24 6.84
C ALA A 115 11.08 -7.05 8.37
N GLY A 116 10.02 -7.41 9.10
CA GLY A 116 10.01 -7.39 10.56
C GLY A 116 11.05 -8.31 11.19
N LEU A 117 11.20 -9.54 10.68
CA LEU A 117 12.22 -10.47 11.15
C LEU A 117 13.64 -9.94 10.87
N CYS A 118 13.90 -9.37 9.69
CA CYS A 118 15.18 -8.74 9.39
C CYS A 118 15.49 -7.60 10.37
N TYR A 119 14.52 -6.73 10.66
CA TYR A 119 14.68 -5.67 11.66
C TYR A 119 14.99 -6.25 13.05
N LEU A 120 14.27 -7.29 13.48
CA LEU A 120 14.52 -7.94 14.78
C LEU A 120 15.90 -8.59 14.85
N LEU A 121 16.40 -9.17 13.76
CA LEU A 121 17.74 -9.77 13.71
C LEU A 121 18.85 -8.71 13.65
N LEU A 122 18.60 -7.58 12.99
CA LEU A 122 19.55 -6.48 12.85
C LEU A 122 19.66 -5.61 14.11
N TYR A 123 18.59 -5.50 14.89
CA TYR A 123 18.52 -4.69 16.11
C TYR A 123 18.23 -5.54 17.37
N GLY A 124 18.31 -6.86 17.26
CA GLY A 124 18.11 -7.79 18.37
C GLY A 124 19.34 -7.87 19.27
N ALA A 125 19.16 -8.31 20.50
CA ALA A 125 20.16 -8.31 21.57
C ALA A 125 21.46 -9.11 21.29
N GLU A 126 21.52 -9.87 20.20
CA GLU A 126 22.68 -10.67 19.76
C GLU A 126 23.27 -10.14 18.43
N SER A 127 22.93 -8.91 18.04
CA SER A 127 23.26 -8.34 16.73
C SER A 127 24.43 -7.36 16.80
N VAL A 128 25.13 -7.20 15.68
CA VAL A 128 26.37 -6.39 15.60
C VAL A 128 26.13 -4.88 15.80
N VAL A 129 24.87 -4.44 15.87
CA VAL A 129 24.47 -3.03 15.94
C VAL A 129 23.85 -2.68 17.31
N GLY A 130 23.53 -3.67 18.15
CA GLY A 130 22.87 -3.50 19.45
C GLY A 130 23.21 -4.58 20.45
#